data_AF-A0A1H0NZM7-F1
#
_entry.id   AF-A0A1H0NZM7-F1
#
_cell.length_a   1.000
_cell.length_b   1.000
_cell.length_c   1.000
_cell.angle_alpha   90.00
_cell.angle_beta   90.00
_cell.angle_gamma   90.00
#
_symmetry.space_group_name_H-M   'P 1'
#
loop_
_entity.id
_entity.type
_entity.pdbx_description
1 polymer ?
#
loop_
_entity_poly.entity_id
_entity_poly.type
_entity_poly.pdbx_seq_one_letter_code
_entity_poly.pdbx_strand_id
1 'polypeptide(L)'
;MKPTLHTVWLVARRELRARVRTRAFLLGTLFMALLVLALPVVMSFAISSAGDDGSGPLTPSEETTRIGVTPSAAGLTGPLERDAGVDEPAIAVREVADTETGKTLVHEGELDGVVAGTPTAPKLFVEQHVFPHLERALTTITYNNQLDAEMSESGLEPEAVRDRAGQGEVAIISMGSSPDAAGEPMAGTPGAEKAQRLFIAMISTFLLYMFLIMTGQMIAQGVVEEKSSRVVEVLLSTIRSTELMAGKIVGIGLTGLIQLAVLGIVGLGAATGAAVLTLPTFTVAGLLGWAALWFLLGFTLYATMLAAASSLVSRQEDLQSVITPVIMLLIVPFVVGVSVLPNNPDGTVGTVLSMIPGFSPMLMPMRLALGGVPLWQGVLSVLLSLAASAVVLWLGGRIYSNAVLRTGARVRFKDALRAS
;
A
#
# COMPACT_ATOMS: atom_id res chain seq x y z
N MET A 1 -12.98 -39.88 28.51
CA MET A 1 -11.79 -39.14 28.02
C MET A 1 -12.22 -37.99 27.12
N LYS A 2 -12.46 -36.80 27.70
CA LYS A 2 -12.38 -35.49 27.03
C LYS A 2 -11.92 -34.51 28.12
N PRO A 3 -10.68 -34.02 28.03
CA PRO A 3 -10.51 -32.58 27.80
C PRO A 3 -9.34 -32.32 26.85
N THR A 4 -9.57 -32.48 25.55
CA THR A 4 -8.58 -32.21 24.49
C THR A 4 -8.16 -30.73 24.47
N LEU A 5 -9.10 -29.82 24.80
CA LEU A 5 -8.84 -28.37 24.80
C LEU A 5 -7.89 -27.93 25.92
N HIS A 6 -7.94 -28.58 27.09
CA HIS A 6 -7.06 -28.22 28.19
C HIS A 6 -5.61 -28.55 27.86
N THR A 7 -5.36 -29.72 27.29
CA THR A 7 -4.03 -30.14 26.81
C THR A 7 -3.50 -29.20 25.73
N VAL A 8 -4.32 -28.89 24.72
CA VAL A 8 -3.96 -27.94 23.65
C VAL A 8 -3.60 -26.58 24.24
N TRP A 9 -4.37 -26.09 25.22
CA TRP A 9 -4.09 -24.81 25.88
C TRP A 9 -2.81 -24.85 26.72
N LEU A 10 -2.52 -25.95 27.43
CA LEU A 10 -1.26 -26.10 28.18
C LEU A 10 -0.04 -26.03 27.26
N VAL A 11 -0.10 -26.71 26.12
CA VAL A 11 0.94 -26.65 25.09
C VAL A 11 1.04 -25.23 24.52
N ALA A 12 -0.08 -24.61 24.13
CA ALA A 12 -0.11 -23.25 23.60
C ALA A 12 0.51 -22.23 24.57
N ARG A 13 0.19 -22.34 25.86
CA ARG A 13 0.74 -21.48 26.91
C ARG A 13 2.25 -21.68 27.09
N ARG A 14 2.74 -22.92 26.99
CA ARG A 14 4.17 -23.22 27.01
C ARG A 14 4.87 -22.56 25.83
N GLU A 15 4.37 -22.78 24.63
CA GLU A 15 4.95 -22.24 23.39
C GLU A 15 4.98 -20.71 23.41
N LEU A 16 3.87 -20.08 23.81
CA LEU A 16 3.77 -18.63 23.98
C LEU A 16 4.82 -18.08 24.94
N ARG A 17 4.93 -18.67 26.14
CA ARG A 17 5.90 -18.23 27.16
C ARG A 17 7.34 -18.43 26.73
N ALA A 18 7.61 -19.54 26.03
CA ALA A 18 8.93 -19.85 25.52
C ALA A 18 9.38 -18.87 24.44
N ARG A 19 8.46 -18.26 23.67
CA ARG A 19 8.79 -17.34 22.57
C ARG A 19 8.81 -15.87 22.99
N VAL A 20 7.78 -15.40 23.70
CA VAL A 20 7.62 -13.96 24.06
C VAL A 20 8.76 -13.43 24.93
N ARG A 21 9.44 -14.29 25.69
CA ARG A 21 10.56 -13.90 26.56
C ARG A 21 11.93 -13.95 25.88
N THR A 22 12.00 -14.33 24.61
CA THR A 22 13.28 -14.47 23.90
C THR A 22 13.79 -13.14 23.40
N ARG A 23 15.13 -12.99 23.35
CA ARG A 23 15.76 -11.85 22.68
C ARG A 23 15.39 -11.77 21.21
N ALA A 24 15.24 -12.92 20.54
CA ALA A 24 14.83 -12.99 19.14
C ALA A 24 13.43 -12.37 18.92
N PHE A 25 12.47 -12.68 19.80
CA PHE A 25 11.14 -12.07 19.73
C PHE A 25 11.17 -10.55 19.98
N LEU A 26 11.92 -10.11 21.00
CA LEU A 26 12.06 -8.69 21.31
C LEU A 26 12.74 -7.92 20.17
N LEU A 27 13.86 -8.44 19.63
CA LEU A 27 14.58 -7.85 18.50
C LEU A 27 13.73 -7.85 17.22
N GLY A 28 13.02 -8.95 16.93
CA GLY A 28 12.12 -9.02 15.78
C GLY A 28 10.94 -8.06 15.88
N THR A 29 10.35 -7.93 17.07
CA THR A 29 9.28 -6.96 17.33
C THR A 29 9.80 -5.52 17.23
N LEU A 30 10.99 -5.24 17.77
CA LEU A 30 11.62 -3.93 17.67
C LEU A 30 11.94 -3.57 16.22
N PHE A 31 12.51 -4.49 15.44
CA PHE A 31 12.78 -4.30 14.01
C PHE A 31 11.50 -3.94 13.25
N MET A 32 10.42 -4.69 13.48
CA MET A 32 9.12 -4.39 12.88
C MET A 32 8.54 -3.06 13.36
N ALA A 33 8.72 -2.71 14.63
CA ALA A 33 8.26 -1.45 15.19
C ALA A 33 9.00 -0.27 14.56
N LEU A 34 10.32 -0.40 14.35
CA LEU A 34 11.12 0.59 13.63
C LEU A 34 10.67 0.73 12.17
N LEU A 35 10.34 -0.39 11.51
CA LEU A 35 9.81 -0.37 10.14
C LEU A 35 8.46 0.36 10.10
N VAL A 36 7.57 0.09 11.06
CA VAL A 36 6.27 0.77 11.22
C VAL A 36 6.45 2.26 11.53
N LEU A 37 7.43 2.63 12.36
CA LEU A 37 7.77 4.02 12.69
C LEU A 37 8.37 4.78 11.51
N ALA A 38 9.05 4.08 10.59
CA ALA A 38 9.57 4.70 9.38
C ALA A 38 8.46 5.02 8.37
N LEU A 39 7.28 4.38 8.45
CA LEU A 39 6.23 4.53 7.44
C LEU A 39 5.73 5.97 7.30
N PRO A 40 5.40 6.73 8.37
CA PRO A 40 4.96 8.11 8.22
C PRO A 40 6.04 9.00 7.59
N VAL A 41 7.32 8.75 7.89
CA VAL A 41 8.46 9.49 7.33
C VAL A 41 8.66 9.17 5.85
N VAL A 42 8.61 7.89 5.48
CA VAL A 42 8.69 7.48 4.08
C VAL A 42 7.46 7.97 3.32
N MET A 43 6.29 7.99 3.95
CA MET A 43 5.06 8.51 3.37
C MET A 43 5.14 10.02 3.14
N SER A 44 5.61 10.79 4.12
CA SER A 44 5.79 12.24 3.97
C SER A 44 6.80 12.54 2.87
N PHE A 45 7.91 11.78 2.84
CA PHE A 45 8.91 11.89 1.77
C PHE A 45 8.32 11.51 0.40
N ALA A 46 7.60 10.39 0.32
CA ALA A 46 6.99 9.90 -0.91
C ALA A 46 5.89 10.83 -1.42
N ILE A 47 5.10 11.46 -0.55
CA ILE A 47 4.11 12.47 -0.93
C ILE A 47 4.83 13.74 -1.37
N SER A 48 5.88 14.17 -0.66
CA SER A 48 6.66 15.34 -1.09
C SER A 48 7.40 15.10 -2.41
N SER A 49 7.85 13.87 -2.68
CA SER A 49 8.54 13.50 -3.92
C SER A 49 7.57 13.15 -5.06
N ALA A 50 6.38 12.62 -4.76
CA ALA A 50 5.31 12.48 -5.74
C ALA A 50 4.66 13.84 -6.08
N GLY A 51 4.82 14.82 -5.19
CA GLY A 51 4.57 16.22 -5.51
C GLY A 51 5.55 16.81 -6.53
N ASP A 52 6.69 16.14 -6.76
CA ASP A 52 7.72 16.51 -7.74
C ASP A 52 7.41 15.95 -9.15
N ASP A 53 6.42 15.04 -9.29
CA ASP A 53 5.72 14.79 -10.55
C ASP A 53 4.67 15.90 -10.79
N GLY A 54 5.10 17.17 -10.70
CA GLY A 54 4.36 18.38 -11.09
C GLY A 54 2.92 18.54 -10.56
N SER A 55 2.54 17.83 -9.49
CA SER A 55 1.15 17.75 -9.03
C SER A 55 1.02 17.48 -7.52
N GLY A 56 1.91 18.07 -6.71
CA GLY A 56 1.77 18.18 -5.25
C GLY A 56 1.06 19.47 -4.83
N PRO A 57 0.49 19.53 -3.61
CA PRO A 57 -0.15 20.75 -3.11
C PRO A 57 0.92 21.85 -3.00
N LEU A 58 0.69 22.94 -3.71
CA LEU A 58 1.61 24.06 -3.75
C LEU A 58 1.73 24.65 -2.35
N THR A 59 2.84 24.37 -1.68
CA THR A 59 3.50 25.47 -0.98
C THR A 59 3.75 26.52 -2.06
N PRO A 60 3.31 27.78 -1.92
CA PRO A 60 3.61 28.81 -2.90
C PRO A 60 5.11 28.75 -3.14
N SER A 61 5.52 28.29 -4.32
CA SER A 61 6.89 28.42 -4.75
C SER A 61 7.11 29.92 -4.83
N GLU A 62 7.84 30.48 -3.87
CA GLU A 62 8.28 31.88 -3.93
C GLU A 62 9.14 32.15 -5.18
N GLU A 63 9.52 31.10 -5.93
CA GLU A 63 10.13 31.21 -7.26
C GLU A 63 9.12 31.73 -8.28
N THR A 64 9.20 33.05 -8.47
CA THR A 64 8.57 33.77 -9.56
C THR A 64 9.24 33.38 -10.88
N THR A 65 8.46 32.93 -11.86
CA THR A 65 8.96 32.61 -13.21
C THR A 65 9.17 33.92 -13.97
N ARG A 66 10.40 34.20 -14.39
CA ARG A 66 10.81 35.46 -15.06
C ARG A 66 10.77 35.28 -16.57
N ILE A 67 9.79 35.89 -17.22
CA ILE A 67 9.58 35.77 -18.66
C ILE A 67 9.86 37.10 -19.38
N GLY A 68 10.74 37.05 -20.38
CA GLY A 68 10.97 38.16 -21.29
C GLY A 68 9.85 38.29 -22.32
N VAL A 69 9.30 39.48 -22.55
CA VAL A 69 8.33 39.74 -23.62
C VAL A 69 8.85 40.81 -24.57
N THR A 70 8.87 40.49 -25.87
CA THR A 70 9.28 41.43 -26.94
C THR A 70 8.18 42.44 -27.27
N PRO A 71 8.49 43.60 -27.90
CA PRO A 71 7.49 44.62 -28.21
C PRO A 71 6.38 44.12 -29.14
N SER A 72 6.69 43.15 -30.02
CA SER A 72 5.71 42.49 -30.90
C SER A 72 4.67 41.64 -30.14
N ALA A 73 5.03 41.18 -28.95
CA ALA A 73 4.21 40.34 -28.07
C ALA A 73 3.67 41.12 -26.86
N ALA A 74 3.81 42.45 -26.83
CA ALA A 74 3.44 43.30 -25.68
C ALA A 74 1.97 43.16 -25.26
N GLY A 75 1.07 42.79 -26.17
CA GLY A 75 -0.34 42.51 -25.82
C GLY A 75 -0.56 41.29 -24.92
N LEU A 76 0.47 40.47 -24.68
CA LEU A 76 0.41 39.27 -23.84
C LEU A 76 0.85 39.53 -22.39
N THR A 77 1.44 40.68 -22.07
CA THR A 77 1.96 40.97 -20.72
C THR A 77 0.86 40.93 -19.66
N GLY A 78 -0.19 41.73 -19.82
CA GLY A 78 -1.30 41.80 -18.86
C GLY A 78 -2.11 40.49 -18.73
N PRO A 79 -2.38 39.74 -19.82
CA PRO A 79 -2.94 38.40 -19.72
C PRO A 79 -2.03 37.39 -19.01
N LEU A 80 -0.72 37.38 -19.28
CA LEU A 80 0.24 36.46 -18.64
C LEU A 80 0.40 36.75 -17.14
N GLU A 81 0.36 38.00 -16.72
CA GLU A 81 0.40 38.37 -15.30
C GLU A 81 -0.92 38.06 -14.57
N ARG A 82 -2.06 38.05 -15.28
CA ARG A 82 -3.39 37.74 -14.71
C ARG A 82 -3.74 36.26 -14.72
N ASP A 83 -3.19 35.51 -15.68
CA ASP A 83 -3.36 34.05 -15.79
C ASP A 83 -2.45 33.29 -14.80
N ALA A 84 -1.71 34.00 -13.94
CA ALA A 84 -1.14 33.45 -12.73
C ALA A 84 -2.29 32.94 -11.84
N GLY A 85 -2.66 31.68 -12.04
CA GLY A 85 -3.68 31.02 -11.25
C GLY A 85 -3.35 31.06 -9.76
N VAL A 86 -4.36 30.86 -8.92
CA VAL A 86 -4.22 30.78 -7.45
C VAL A 86 -3.21 29.69 -7.00
N ASP A 87 -2.88 28.78 -7.93
CA ASP A 87 -2.07 27.58 -7.75
C ASP A 87 -0.90 27.45 -8.78
N GLU A 88 -0.47 28.54 -9.43
CA GLU A 88 0.70 28.53 -10.35
C GLU A 88 1.76 29.56 -9.89
N PRO A 89 3.07 29.35 -10.16
CA PRO A 89 4.10 30.33 -9.81
C PRO A 89 3.83 31.68 -10.49
N ALA A 90 4.01 32.77 -9.75
CA ALA A 90 3.80 34.11 -10.29
C ALA A 90 4.69 34.34 -11.52
N ILE A 91 4.09 34.80 -12.62
CA ILE A 91 4.84 35.15 -13.83
C ILE A 91 5.24 36.62 -13.73
N ALA A 92 6.53 36.89 -13.54
CA ALA A 92 7.07 38.25 -13.66
C ALA A 92 7.48 38.49 -15.10
N VAL A 93 6.79 39.43 -15.75
CA VAL A 93 7.07 39.78 -17.13
C VAL A 93 8.07 40.94 -17.18
N ARG A 94 9.16 40.76 -17.95
CA ARG A 94 10.16 41.80 -18.22
C ARG A 94 10.13 42.13 -19.71
N GLU A 95 9.99 43.41 -20.05
CA GLU A 95 10.10 43.83 -21.45
C GLU A 95 11.55 43.69 -21.93
N VAL A 96 11.74 43.05 -23.08
CA VAL A 96 13.04 42.86 -23.73
C VAL A 96 13.04 43.55 -25.10
N ALA A 97 14.15 44.17 -25.48
CA ALA A 97 14.22 45.00 -26.68
C ALA A 97 13.92 44.22 -27.98
N ASP A 98 14.40 42.98 -28.08
CA ASP A 98 14.24 42.11 -29.24
C ASP A 98 14.43 40.63 -28.85
N THR A 99 14.09 39.74 -29.77
CA THR A 99 14.15 38.28 -29.56
C THR A 99 15.58 37.75 -29.31
N GLU A 100 16.61 38.35 -29.90
CA GLU A 100 18.00 37.89 -29.75
C GLU A 100 18.58 38.33 -28.41
N THR A 101 18.25 39.54 -27.97
CA THR A 101 18.54 40.02 -26.62
C THR A 101 17.85 39.13 -25.57
N GLY A 102 16.58 38.77 -25.78
CA GLY A 102 15.86 37.87 -24.88
C GLY A 102 16.44 36.46 -24.80
N LYS A 103 16.89 35.86 -25.91
CA LYS A 103 17.54 34.54 -25.92
C LYS A 103 18.87 34.55 -25.17
N THR A 104 19.65 35.62 -25.30
CA THR A 104 20.91 35.80 -24.57
C THR A 104 20.67 35.81 -23.06
N LEU A 105 19.65 36.56 -22.60
CA LEU A 105 19.27 36.61 -21.18
C LEU A 105 18.74 35.27 -20.63
N VAL A 106 18.11 34.45 -21.48
CA VAL A 106 17.71 33.08 -21.12
C VAL A 106 18.94 32.19 -20.94
N HIS A 107 19.92 32.28 -21.85
CA HIS A 107 21.16 31.50 -21.78
C HIS A 107 22.07 31.90 -20.60
N GLU A 108 22.00 33.15 -20.17
CA GLU A 108 22.71 33.68 -19.00
C GLU A 108 21.99 33.38 -17.66
N GLY A 109 20.80 32.77 -17.70
CA GLY A 109 20.00 32.44 -16.51
C GLY A 109 19.29 33.64 -15.85
N GLU A 110 19.26 34.80 -16.51
CA GLU A 110 18.52 35.98 -16.04
C GLU A 110 17.01 35.88 -16.29
N LEU A 111 16.61 35.13 -17.32
CA LEU A 111 15.23 34.84 -17.67
C LEU A 111 15.02 33.34 -17.80
N ASP A 112 13.83 32.87 -17.44
CA ASP A 112 13.47 31.45 -17.55
C ASP A 112 12.94 31.13 -18.96
N GLY A 113 12.45 32.14 -19.69
CA GLY A 113 12.06 32.04 -21.10
C GLY A 113 11.79 33.41 -21.74
N VAL A 114 11.71 33.45 -23.08
CA VAL A 114 11.30 34.65 -23.83
C VAL A 114 10.15 34.35 -24.78
N VAL A 115 9.12 35.20 -24.76
CA VAL A 115 7.98 35.17 -25.67
C VAL A 115 8.15 36.24 -26.75
N ALA A 116 8.16 35.78 -28.00
CA ALA A 116 8.16 36.64 -29.18
C ALA A 116 7.05 36.26 -30.16
N GLY A 117 6.93 36.99 -31.28
CA GLY A 117 5.84 36.82 -32.23
C GLY A 117 4.67 37.76 -31.92
N THR A 118 3.46 37.37 -32.32
CA THR A 118 2.25 38.20 -32.18
C THR A 118 1.31 37.64 -31.11
N PRO A 119 0.37 38.43 -30.55
CA PRO A 119 -0.60 37.93 -29.57
C PRO A 119 -1.51 36.79 -30.05
N THR A 120 -1.61 36.56 -31.37
CA THR A 120 -2.40 35.48 -31.99
C THR A 120 -1.54 34.31 -32.48
N ALA A 121 -0.21 34.45 -32.43
CA ALA A 121 0.77 33.42 -32.78
C ALA A 121 2.08 33.63 -31.99
N PRO A 122 2.07 33.42 -30.66
CA PRO A 122 3.26 33.56 -29.84
C PRO A 122 4.24 32.40 -30.09
N LYS A 123 5.52 32.70 -29.90
CA LYS A 123 6.64 31.75 -29.93
C LYS A 123 7.38 31.87 -28.60
N LEU A 124 7.42 30.78 -27.85
CA LEU A 124 8.16 30.67 -26.60
C LEU A 124 9.53 30.05 -26.87
N PHE A 125 10.60 30.71 -26.42
CA PHE A 125 11.96 30.20 -26.46
C PHE A 125 12.43 29.93 -25.03
N VAL A 126 12.89 28.70 -24.78
CA VAL A 126 13.38 28.19 -23.49
C VAL A 126 14.64 27.34 -23.74
N GLU A 127 15.49 27.18 -22.73
CA GLU A 127 16.79 26.51 -22.91
C GLU A 127 16.71 24.97 -22.83
N GLN A 128 16.16 24.42 -21.75
CA GLN A 128 16.11 22.96 -21.54
C GLN A 128 14.76 22.44 -21.02
N HIS A 129 13.99 23.28 -20.33
CA HIS A 129 12.73 22.89 -19.72
C HIS A 129 11.58 23.69 -20.33
N VAL A 130 10.60 22.98 -20.89
CA VAL A 130 9.32 23.59 -21.29
C VAL A 130 8.44 23.64 -20.05
N PHE A 131 7.97 24.84 -19.70
CA PHE A 131 7.05 25.05 -18.59
C PHE A 131 5.61 24.72 -19.04
N PRO A 132 5.03 23.58 -18.62
CA PRO A 132 3.74 23.13 -19.14
C PRO A 132 2.58 24.05 -18.74
N HIS A 133 2.75 24.81 -17.64
CA HIS A 133 1.82 25.84 -17.20
C HIS A 133 1.86 27.06 -18.14
N LEU A 134 3.05 27.55 -18.50
CA LEU A 134 3.21 28.67 -19.43
C LEU A 134 2.74 28.31 -20.84
N GLU A 135 2.95 27.07 -21.29
CA GLU A 135 2.40 26.59 -22.56
C GLU A 135 0.87 26.56 -22.55
N ARG A 136 0.24 26.07 -21.46
CA ARG A 136 -1.21 26.10 -21.28
C ARG A 136 -1.76 27.53 -21.24
N ALA A 137 -1.09 28.41 -20.51
CA ALA A 137 -1.44 29.83 -20.41
C ALA A 137 -1.39 30.51 -21.79
N LEU A 138 -0.26 30.39 -22.49
CA LEU A 138 -0.09 30.95 -23.84
C LEU A 138 -1.08 30.35 -24.85
N THR A 139 -1.37 29.05 -24.76
CA THR A 139 -2.35 28.39 -25.64
C THR A 139 -3.76 28.91 -25.37
N THR A 140 -4.13 29.07 -24.10
CA THR A 140 -5.45 29.58 -23.70
C THR A 140 -5.62 31.04 -24.11
N ILE A 141 -4.61 31.88 -23.86
CA ILE A 141 -4.58 33.28 -24.29
C ILE A 141 -4.65 33.39 -25.82
N THR A 142 -3.91 32.55 -26.54
CA THR A 142 -3.93 32.54 -28.02
C THR A 142 -5.29 32.14 -28.56
N TYR A 143 -5.88 31.08 -28.01
CA TYR A 143 -7.23 30.62 -28.37
C TYR A 143 -8.27 31.72 -28.13
N ASN A 144 -8.22 32.35 -26.96
CA ASN A 144 -9.11 33.45 -26.59
C ASN A 144 -8.93 34.69 -27.49
N ASN A 145 -7.70 35.05 -27.84
CA ASN A 145 -7.43 36.19 -28.74
C ASN A 145 -7.88 35.90 -30.18
N GLN A 146 -7.72 34.67 -30.67
CA GLN A 146 -8.23 34.26 -31.98
C GLN A 146 -9.77 34.27 -32.00
N LEU A 147 -10.38 33.78 -30.93
CA LEU A 147 -11.83 33.81 -30.78
C LEU A 147 -12.37 35.25 -30.73
N ASP A 148 -11.68 36.16 -30.04
CA ASP A 148 -12.06 37.59 -30.00
C ASP A 148 -11.90 38.27 -31.37
N ALA A 149 -10.89 37.91 -32.14
CA ALA A 149 -10.70 38.39 -33.51
C ALA A 149 -11.84 37.94 -34.43
N GLU A 150 -12.22 36.66 -34.39
CA GLU A 150 -13.35 36.10 -35.15
C GLU A 150 -14.71 36.69 -34.73
N MET A 151 -14.91 36.93 -33.43
CA MET A 151 -16.09 37.62 -32.92
C MET A 151 -16.18 39.06 -33.44
N SER A 152 -15.04 39.78 -33.43
CA SER A 152 -14.96 41.16 -33.91
C SER A 152 -15.20 41.25 -35.43
N GLU A 153 -14.67 40.31 -36.22
CA GLU A 153 -14.95 40.22 -37.66
C GLU A 153 -16.43 39.96 -37.96
N SER A 154 -17.10 39.22 -37.07
CA SER A 154 -18.54 38.96 -37.15
C SER A 154 -19.43 40.10 -36.61
N GLY A 155 -18.82 41.22 -36.20
CA GLY A 155 -19.53 42.38 -35.63
C GLY A 155 -20.08 42.18 -34.22
N LEU A 156 -19.58 41.17 -33.50
CA LEU A 156 -19.94 40.89 -32.10
C LEU A 156 -18.90 41.53 -31.17
N GLU A 157 -19.37 42.20 -30.12
CA GLU A 157 -18.51 42.70 -29.04
C GLU A 157 -18.04 41.55 -28.13
N PRO A 158 -16.74 41.22 -28.08
CA PRO A 158 -16.25 40.03 -27.36
C PRO A 158 -16.53 40.06 -25.85
N GLU A 159 -16.43 41.24 -25.20
CA GLU A 159 -16.73 41.39 -23.77
C GLU A 159 -18.19 41.09 -23.47
N ALA A 160 -19.12 41.56 -24.29
CA ALA A 160 -20.55 41.32 -24.12
C ALA A 160 -20.95 39.84 -24.34
N VAL A 161 -20.16 39.09 -25.11
CA VAL A 161 -20.34 37.63 -25.32
C VAL A 161 -19.78 36.86 -24.13
N ARG A 162 -18.59 37.23 -23.64
CA ARG A 162 -17.99 36.60 -22.45
C ARG A 162 -18.78 36.82 -21.18
N ASP A 163 -19.33 38.02 -20.97
CA ASP A 163 -20.21 38.30 -19.83
C ASP A 163 -21.49 37.46 -19.86
N ARG A 164 -21.99 37.12 -21.05
CA ARG A 164 -23.13 36.21 -21.21
C ARG A 164 -22.75 34.74 -21.02
N ALA A 165 -21.58 34.34 -21.49
CA ALA A 165 -21.06 32.97 -21.34
C ALA A 165 -20.64 32.66 -19.89
N GLY A 166 -20.11 33.65 -19.16
CA GLY A 166 -19.67 33.55 -17.77
C GLY A 166 -20.81 33.45 -16.74
N GLN A 167 -22.08 33.65 -17.15
CA GLN A 167 -23.26 33.44 -16.31
C GLN A 167 -23.67 31.97 -16.17
N GLY A 168 -22.98 31.05 -16.86
CA GLY A 168 -23.17 29.62 -16.70
C GLY A 168 -22.51 29.10 -15.42
N GLU A 169 -23.19 29.19 -14.28
CA GLU A 169 -22.75 28.48 -13.07
C GLU A 169 -23.01 26.97 -13.23
N VAL A 170 -21.93 26.19 -13.25
CA VAL A 170 -22.02 24.73 -13.15
C VAL A 170 -22.22 24.38 -11.68
N ALA A 171 -23.42 23.92 -11.32
CA ALA A 171 -23.68 23.36 -10.01
C ALA A 171 -22.94 22.02 -9.85
N ILE A 172 -21.85 22.01 -9.10
CA ILE A 172 -21.10 20.80 -8.78
C ILE A 172 -21.84 20.04 -7.67
N ILE A 173 -22.65 19.05 -8.04
CA ILE A 173 -23.35 18.17 -7.09
C ILE A 173 -22.48 16.92 -6.88
N SER A 174 -21.81 16.83 -5.73
CA SER A 174 -21.02 15.66 -5.34
C SER A 174 -21.95 14.51 -4.92
N MET A 175 -22.08 13.49 -5.76
CA MET A 175 -22.77 12.24 -5.41
C MET A 175 -21.77 11.23 -4.84
N GLY A 176 -21.34 11.44 -3.58
CA GLY A 176 -20.59 10.42 -2.84
C GLY A 176 -19.66 10.94 -1.75
N SER A 177 -20.20 11.22 -0.56
CA SER A 177 -19.58 10.97 0.76
C SER A 177 -20.52 11.51 1.86
N SER A 178 -20.40 10.93 3.05
CA SER A 178 -21.28 11.04 4.22
C SER A 178 -21.76 12.47 4.56
N PRO A 179 -22.98 12.67 5.11
CA PRO A 179 -23.57 14.00 5.37
C PRO A 179 -22.93 14.85 6.50
N ASP A 180 -21.87 14.39 7.16
CA ASP A 180 -21.43 14.94 8.45
C ASP A 180 -19.99 15.52 8.45
N ALA A 181 -19.65 16.33 7.46
CA ALA A 181 -18.43 17.14 7.50
C ALA A 181 -18.72 18.59 7.07
N ALA A 182 -19.55 19.27 7.87
CA ALA A 182 -19.66 20.71 7.81
C ALA A 182 -18.43 21.33 8.47
N GLY A 183 -17.52 21.85 7.66
CA GLY A 183 -16.58 22.90 8.04
C GLY A 183 -15.18 22.47 8.46
N GLU A 184 -14.41 21.88 7.55
CA GLU A 184 -12.96 22.13 7.46
C GLU A 184 -12.52 22.13 5.98
N PRO A 185 -11.59 23.02 5.58
CA PRO A 185 -11.11 23.06 4.21
C PRO A 185 -10.37 21.76 3.88
N MET A 186 -10.96 20.97 2.98
CA MET A 186 -10.38 19.76 2.42
C MET A 186 -9.17 20.13 1.55
N ALA A 187 -8.00 20.23 2.18
CA ALA A 187 -6.71 20.30 1.50
C ALA A 187 -6.30 18.88 1.07
N GLY A 188 -6.67 18.49 -0.14
CA GLY A 188 -6.22 17.24 -0.75
C GLY A 188 -6.77 17.07 -2.14
N THR A 189 -5.92 17.19 -3.16
CA THR A 189 -6.26 16.77 -4.53
C THR A 189 -6.66 15.28 -4.51
N PRO A 190 -7.68 14.84 -5.29
CA PRO A 190 -8.12 13.43 -5.32
C PRO A 190 -7.00 12.40 -5.58
N GLY A 191 -5.88 12.83 -6.19
CA GLY A 191 -4.68 12.01 -6.38
C GLY A 191 -3.91 11.71 -5.10
N ALA A 192 -3.80 12.67 -4.18
CA ALA A 192 -3.03 12.52 -2.93
C ALA A 192 -3.70 11.51 -1.98
N GLU A 193 -5.03 11.54 -1.86
CA GLU A 193 -5.76 10.54 -1.07
C GLU A 193 -5.62 9.13 -1.64
N LYS A 194 -5.69 9.00 -2.96
CA LYS A 194 -5.53 7.70 -3.64
C LYS A 194 -4.12 7.15 -3.45
N ALA A 195 -3.10 7.99 -3.57
CA ALA A 195 -1.70 7.64 -3.32
C ALA A 195 -1.48 7.19 -1.86
N GLN A 196 -2.05 7.91 -0.90
CA GLN A 196 -2.01 7.54 0.52
C GLN A 196 -2.68 6.19 0.80
N ARG A 197 -3.89 5.95 0.29
CA ARG A 197 -4.59 4.66 0.48
C ARG A 197 -3.81 3.52 -0.14
N LEU A 198 -3.23 3.73 -1.33
CA LEU A 198 -2.38 2.75 -2.00
C LEU A 198 -1.13 2.43 -1.18
N PHE A 199 -0.44 3.45 -0.69
CA PHE A 199 0.76 3.31 0.13
C PHE A 199 0.46 2.51 1.40
N ILE A 200 -0.59 2.88 2.14
CA ILE A 200 -1.05 2.17 3.34
C ILE A 200 -1.40 0.72 3.02
N ALA A 201 -2.11 0.46 1.92
CA ALA A 201 -2.49 -0.90 1.51
C ALA A 201 -1.26 -1.77 1.18
N MET A 202 -0.27 -1.23 0.46
CA MET A 202 0.97 -1.94 0.11
C MET A 202 1.78 -2.29 1.36
N ILE A 203 1.94 -1.34 2.27
CA ILE A 203 2.69 -1.55 3.51
C ILE A 203 1.98 -2.52 4.44
N SER A 204 0.67 -2.40 4.58
CA SER A 204 -0.12 -3.35 5.38
C SER A 204 0.04 -4.77 4.84
N THR A 205 0.03 -4.93 3.52
CA THR A 205 0.27 -6.22 2.85
C THR A 205 1.68 -6.73 3.07
N PHE A 206 2.69 -5.85 2.97
CA PHE A 206 4.09 -6.18 3.24
C PHE A 206 4.32 -6.61 4.69
N LEU A 207 3.74 -5.87 5.65
CA LEU A 207 3.80 -6.22 7.07
C LEU A 207 3.15 -7.58 7.31
N LEU A 208 1.94 -7.81 6.79
CA LEU A 208 1.27 -9.09 6.91
C LEU A 208 2.11 -10.24 6.33
N TYR A 209 2.70 -10.04 5.15
CA TYR A 209 3.62 -10.99 4.53
C TYR A 209 4.82 -11.31 5.43
N MET A 210 5.49 -10.28 5.96
CA MET A 210 6.60 -10.45 6.89
C MET A 210 6.17 -11.20 8.17
N PHE A 211 4.99 -10.90 8.72
CA PHE A 211 4.44 -11.64 9.86
C PHE A 211 4.24 -13.12 9.58
N LEU A 212 3.65 -13.45 8.44
CA LEU A 212 3.37 -14.83 8.06
C LEU A 212 4.68 -15.61 7.86
N ILE A 213 5.70 -15.00 7.26
CA ILE A 213 7.02 -15.62 7.14
C ILE A 213 7.66 -15.82 8.51
N MET A 214 7.74 -14.78 9.35
CA MET A 214 8.42 -14.88 10.63
C MET A 214 7.75 -15.91 11.55
N THR A 215 6.42 -15.89 11.65
CA THR A 215 5.66 -16.84 12.48
C THR A 215 5.67 -18.25 11.90
N GLY A 216 5.63 -18.38 10.56
CA GLY A 216 5.79 -19.65 9.87
C GLY A 216 7.15 -20.30 10.11
N GLN A 217 8.23 -19.51 10.05
CA GLN A 217 9.60 -19.97 10.36
C GLN A 217 9.72 -20.44 11.81
N MET A 218 9.10 -19.74 12.77
CA MET A 218 9.08 -20.18 14.17
C MET A 218 8.42 -21.55 14.36
N ILE A 219 7.34 -21.83 13.62
CA ILE A 219 6.71 -23.16 13.62
C ILE A 219 7.65 -24.18 13.02
N ALA A 220 8.19 -23.89 11.83
CA ALA A 220 9.01 -24.81 11.07
C ALA A 220 10.26 -25.25 11.85
N GLN A 221 10.98 -24.29 12.43
CA GLN A 221 12.14 -24.54 13.26
C GLN A 221 11.76 -25.25 14.56
N GLY A 222 10.68 -24.81 15.21
CA GLY A 222 10.23 -25.41 16.46
C GLY A 222 9.85 -26.90 16.32
N VAL A 223 9.21 -27.29 15.21
CA VAL A 223 8.88 -28.70 14.94
C VAL A 223 10.14 -29.55 14.76
N VAL A 224 11.12 -29.07 13.99
CA VAL A 224 12.37 -29.80 13.78
C VAL A 224 13.20 -29.87 15.05
N GLU A 225 13.29 -28.77 15.80
CA GLU A 225 14.03 -28.69 17.06
C GLU A 225 13.49 -29.68 18.10
N GLU A 226 12.16 -29.76 18.26
CA GLU A 226 11.52 -30.73 19.15
C GLU A 226 11.78 -32.17 18.72
N LYS A 227 11.76 -32.44 17.41
CA LYS A 227 12.02 -33.77 16.86
C LYS A 227 13.49 -34.15 17.01
N SER A 228 14.43 -33.24 16.75
CA SER A 228 15.87 -33.50 16.85
C SER A 228 16.37 -33.63 18.29
N SER A 229 15.72 -32.93 19.24
CA SER A 229 16.09 -32.96 20.66
C SER A 229 15.46 -34.12 21.44
N ARG A 230 14.74 -35.04 20.77
CA ARG A 230 13.92 -36.11 21.38
C ARG A 230 12.88 -35.60 22.39
N VAL A 231 12.60 -34.29 22.43
CA VAL A 231 11.56 -33.69 23.27
C VAL A 231 10.19 -34.23 22.85
N VAL A 232 9.98 -34.48 21.54
CA VAL A 232 8.76 -35.12 21.03
C VAL A 232 8.48 -36.48 21.69
N GLU A 233 9.49 -37.34 21.89
CA GLU A 233 9.29 -38.68 22.45
C GLU A 233 8.74 -38.61 23.88
N VAL A 234 9.29 -37.70 24.69
CA VAL A 234 8.84 -37.46 26.06
C VAL A 234 7.42 -36.87 26.08
N LEU A 235 7.13 -35.89 25.21
CA LEU A 235 5.80 -35.28 25.16
C LEU A 235 4.74 -36.25 24.64
N LEU A 236 5.04 -37.05 23.63
CA LEU A 236 4.08 -38.00 23.06
C LEU A 236 3.81 -39.21 23.97
N SER A 237 4.61 -39.41 25.03
CA SER A 237 4.27 -40.36 26.10
C SER A 237 3.08 -39.89 26.97
N THR A 238 2.74 -38.59 26.93
CA THR A 238 1.72 -37.97 27.77
C THR A 238 0.59 -37.28 26.99
N ILE A 239 0.83 -36.82 25.77
CA ILE A 239 -0.16 -36.10 24.93
C ILE A 239 -0.19 -36.61 23.49
N ARG A 240 -1.30 -36.41 22.77
CA ARG A 240 -1.40 -36.86 21.36
C ARG A 240 -0.67 -35.88 20.42
N SER A 241 -0.19 -36.38 19.27
CA SER A 241 0.50 -35.57 18.25
C SER A 241 -0.37 -34.43 17.70
N THR A 242 -1.66 -34.68 17.52
CA THR A 242 -2.62 -33.65 17.06
C THR A 242 -2.82 -32.55 18.09
N GLU A 243 -2.78 -32.88 19.38
CA GLU A 243 -2.89 -31.91 20.48
C GLU A 243 -1.62 -31.07 20.61
N LEU A 244 -0.45 -31.70 20.43
CA LEU A 244 0.85 -31.02 20.36
C LEU A 244 0.89 -30.02 19.19
N MET A 245 0.50 -30.44 17.98
CA MET A 245 0.49 -29.57 16.80
C MET A 245 -0.49 -28.41 16.97
N ALA A 246 -1.73 -28.70 17.38
CA ALA A 246 -2.75 -27.66 17.58
C ALA A 246 -2.30 -26.65 18.66
N GLY A 247 -1.75 -27.15 19.77
CA GLY A 247 -1.20 -26.28 20.82
C GLY A 247 -0.07 -25.40 20.30
N LYS A 248 0.84 -25.94 19.48
CA LYS A 248 1.92 -25.16 18.86
C LYS A 248 1.43 -24.08 17.92
N ILE A 249 0.49 -24.41 17.03
CA ILE A 249 -0.11 -23.43 16.11
C ILE A 249 -0.81 -22.33 16.91
N VAL A 250 -1.63 -22.67 17.91
CA VAL A 250 -2.33 -21.67 18.74
C VAL A 250 -1.34 -20.81 19.53
N GLY A 251 -0.32 -21.40 20.14
CA GLY A 251 0.67 -20.67 20.96
C GLY A 251 1.51 -19.69 20.15
N ILE A 252 2.00 -20.11 18.98
CA ILE A 252 2.75 -19.22 18.07
C ILE A 252 1.82 -18.22 17.39
N GLY A 253 0.57 -18.59 17.10
CA GLY A 253 -0.46 -17.68 16.59
C GLY A 253 -0.76 -16.56 17.59
N LEU A 254 -0.90 -16.88 18.89
CA LEU A 254 -1.03 -15.88 19.95
C LEU A 254 0.20 -14.98 20.04
N THR A 255 1.40 -15.54 19.86
CA THR A 255 2.64 -14.75 19.83
C THR A 255 2.60 -13.72 18.69
N GLY A 256 2.19 -14.15 17.50
CA GLY A 256 1.98 -13.28 16.34
C GLY A 256 0.88 -12.24 16.57
N LEU A 257 -0.23 -12.60 17.21
CA LEU A 257 -1.30 -11.66 17.57
C LEU A 257 -0.83 -10.59 18.55
N ILE A 258 -0.05 -10.97 19.58
CA ILE A 258 0.55 -10.01 20.51
C ILE A 258 1.47 -9.05 19.77
N GLN A 259 2.32 -9.58 18.89
CA GLN A 259 3.23 -8.76 18.09
C GLN A 259 2.45 -7.82 17.15
N LEU A 260 1.37 -8.29 16.52
CA LEU A 260 0.48 -7.45 15.70
C LEU A 260 -0.19 -6.36 16.53
N ALA A 261 -0.67 -6.68 17.74
CA ALA A 261 -1.27 -5.69 18.64
C ALA A 261 -0.26 -4.62 19.09
N VAL A 262 0.96 -5.03 19.46
CA VAL A 262 2.05 -4.09 19.80
C VAL A 262 2.35 -3.15 18.64
N LEU A 263 2.46 -3.69 17.42
CA LEU A 263 2.70 -2.86 16.24
C LEU A 263 1.51 -1.98 15.86
N GLY A 264 0.28 -2.44 16.06
CA GLY A 264 -0.92 -1.62 15.88
C GLY A 264 -0.90 -0.41 16.80
N ILE A 265 -0.49 -0.59 18.06
CA ILE A 265 -0.33 0.49 19.03
C ILE A 265 0.81 1.44 18.62
N VAL A 266 1.97 0.89 18.25
CA VAL A 266 3.12 1.70 17.80
C VAL A 266 2.79 2.48 16.54
N GLY A 267 2.17 1.86 15.55
CA GLY A 267 1.77 2.48 14.29
C GLY A 267 0.71 3.55 14.48
N LEU A 268 -0.28 3.31 15.34
CA LEU A 268 -1.26 4.32 15.73
C LEU A 268 -0.55 5.52 16.38
N GLY A 269 0.32 5.27 17.37
CA GLY A 269 1.07 6.33 18.05
C GLY A 269 1.95 7.14 17.08
N ALA A 270 2.64 6.46 16.17
CA ALA A 270 3.48 7.08 15.15
C ALA A 270 2.66 7.97 14.21
N ALA A 271 1.54 7.46 13.70
CA ALA A 271 0.69 8.21 12.79
C ALA A 271 -0.02 9.39 13.48
N THR A 272 -0.36 9.27 14.78
CA THR A 272 -0.89 10.40 15.57
C THR A 272 0.18 11.45 15.83
N GLY A 273 1.40 11.03 16.20
CA GLY A 273 2.51 11.95 16.48
C GLY A 273 3.00 12.69 15.26
N ALA A 274 2.89 12.08 14.08
CA ALA A 274 3.21 12.69 12.80
C ALA A 274 2.05 13.52 12.19
N ALA A 275 0.89 13.61 12.86
CA ALA A 275 -0.31 14.29 12.36
C ALA A 275 -0.81 13.79 10.98
N VAL A 276 -0.52 12.51 10.64
CA VAL A 276 -0.92 11.90 9.36
C VAL A 276 -2.26 11.16 9.48
N LEU A 277 -2.76 10.97 10.71
CA LEU A 277 -4.02 10.29 10.97
C LEU A 277 -5.22 11.22 10.73
N THR A 278 -5.82 11.08 9.55
CA THR A 278 -7.08 11.74 9.17
C THR A 278 -8.32 10.91 9.50
N LEU A 279 -8.14 9.65 9.91
CA LEU A 279 -9.22 8.70 10.15
C LEU A 279 -9.66 8.66 11.63
N PRO A 280 -10.97 8.53 11.90
CA PRO A 280 -11.48 8.29 13.25
C PRO A 280 -10.86 7.04 13.89
N THR A 281 -10.55 7.09 15.18
CA THR A 281 -9.91 5.99 15.92
C THR A 281 -10.69 4.67 15.84
N PHE A 282 -12.02 4.73 15.77
CA PHE A 282 -12.87 3.54 15.58
C PHE A 282 -12.63 2.86 14.23
N THR A 283 -12.44 3.62 13.16
CA THR A 283 -12.10 3.09 11.83
C THR A 283 -10.76 2.38 11.86
N VAL A 284 -9.76 2.97 12.54
CA VAL A 284 -8.44 2.36 12.71
C VAL A 284 -8.53 1.06 13.52
N ALA A 285 -9.33 1.02 14.58
CA ALA A 285 -9.58 -0.20 15.33
C ALA A 285 -10.24 -1.29 14.46
N GLY A 286 -11.17 -0.92 13.58
CA GLY A 286 -11.76 -1.81 12.59
C GLY A 286 -10.72 -2.37 11.62
N LEU A 287 -9.81 -1.54 11.11
CA LEU A 287 -8.71 -1.97 10.23
C LEU A 287 -7.76 -2.95 10.92
N LEU A 288 -7.41 -2.71 12.19
CA LEU A 288 -6.60 -3.65 12.98
C LEU A 288 -7.34 -4.97 13.21
N GLY A 289 -8.66 -4.94 13.46
CA GLY A 289 -9.50 -6.13 13.57
C GLY A 289 -9.51 -6.95 12.28
N TRP A 290 -9.65 -6.30 11.13
CA TRP A 290 -9.54 -6.95 9.82
C TRP A 290 -8.14 -7.53 9.57
N ALA A 291 -7.08 -6.79 9.91
CA ALA A 291 -5.71 -7.28 9.80
C ALA A 291 -5.48 -8.53 10.67
N ALA A 292 -6.01 -8.54 11.90
CA ALA A 292 -5.94 -9.70 12.78
C ALA A 292 -6.70 -10.91 12.22
N LEU A 293 -7.88 -10.70 11.63
CA LEU A 293 -8.65 -11.76 10.97
C LEU A 293 -7.84 -12.39 9.82
N TRP A 294 -7.35 -11.56 8.90
CA TRP A 294 -6.59 -12.03 7.75
C TRP A 294 -5.26 -12.66 8.15
N PHE A 295 -4.60 -12.11 9.17
CA PHE A 295 -3.43 -12.75 9.79
C PHE A 295 -3.79 -14.14 10.30
N LEU A 296 -4.87 -14.32 11.06
CA LEU A 296 -5.25 -15.63 11.62
C LEU A 296 -5.59 -16.65 10.53
N LEU A 297 -6.30 -16.24 9.48
CA LEU A 297 -6.63 -17.10 8.34
C LEU A 297 -5.38 -17.53 7.58
N GLY A 298 -4.52 -16.57 7.21
CA GLY A 298 -3.26 -16.86 6.54
C GLY A 298 -2.33 -17.69 7.42
N PHE A 299 -2.16 -17.28 8.66
CA PHE A 299 -1.31 -17.95 9.63
C PHE A 299 -1.74 -19.41 9.77
N THR A 300 -3.02 -19.70 10.02
CA THR A 300 -3.49 -21.08 10.20
C THR A 300 -3.19 -21.96 9.00
N LEU A 301 -3.41 -21.46 7.77
CA LEU A 301 -3.08 -22.17 6.53
C LEU A 301 -1.58 -22.45 6.42
N TYR A 302 -0.75 -21.41 6.43
CA TYR A 302 0.70 -21.56 6.21
C TYR A 302 1.40 -22.27 7.38
N ALA A 303 1.02 -21.96 8.62
CA ALA A 303 1.50 -22.63 9.84
C ALA A 303 1.33 -24.13 9.74
N THR A 304 0.15 -24.58 9.32
CA THR A 304 -0.15 -26.00 9.21
C THR A 304 0.66 -26.67 8.10
N MET A 305 0.75 -26.02 6.94
CA MET A 305 1.56 -26.52 5.82
C MET A 305 3.03 -26.63 6.21
N LEU A 306 3.57 -25.62 6.90
CA LEU A 306 4.94 -25.61 7.39
C LEU A 306 5.15 -26.65 8.50
N ALA A 307 4.25 -26.78 9.46
CA ALA A 307 4.33 -27.81 10.50
C ALA A 307 4.35 -29.23 9.90
N ALA A 308 3.47 -29.49 8.93
CA ALA A 308 3.41 -30.75 8.21
C ALA A 308 4.71 -31.00 7.42
N ALA A 309 5.18 -30.01 6.66
CA ALA A 309 6.44 -30.06 5.91
C ALA A 309 7.64 -30.36 6.83
N SER A 310 7.79 -29.60 7.91
CA SER A 310 8.88 -29.73 8.89
C SER A 310 8.87 -31.06 9.62
N SER A 311 7.71 -31.68 9.84
CA SER A 311 7.63 -32.99 10.49
C SER A 311 8.27 -34.14 9.68
N LEU A 312 8.47 -33.93 8.37
CA LEU A 312 9.05 -34.92 7.45
C LEU A 312 10.58 -35.04 7.57
N VAL A 313 11.23 -34.05 8.17
CA VAL A 313 12.69 -34.01 8.37
C VAL A 313 13.03 -34.08 9.84
N SER A 314 14.24 -34.54 10.14
CA SER A 314 14.72 -34.72 11.52
C SER A 314 15.92 -33.81 11.82
N ARG A 315 16.41 -33.05 10.84
CA ARG A 315 17.59 -32.20 10.94
C ARG A 315 17.31 -30.80 10.41
N GLN A 316 17.93 -29.80 11.01
CA GLN A 316 17.77 -28.40 10.60
C GLN A 316 18.38 -28.12 9.22
N GLU A 317 19.45 -28.83 8.84
CA GLU A 317 20.10 -28.71 7.52
C GLU A 317 19.16 -29.03 6.34
N ASP A 318 18.22 -29.96 6.54
CA ASP A 318 17.25 -30.34 5.51
C ASP A 318 15.99 -29.46 5.51
N LEU A 319 15.78 -28.65 6.56
CA LEU A 319 14.53 -27.92 6.79
C LEU A 319 14.19 -27.01 5.61
N GLN A 320 15.18 -26.23 5.15
CA GLN A 320 14.96 -25.25 4.08
C GLN A 320 14.45 -25.91 2.80
N SER A 321 14.95 -27.10 2.48
CA SER A 321 14.54 -27.85 1.28
C SER A 321 13.06 -28.25 1.27
N VAL A 322 12.44 -28.39 2.45
CA VAL A 322 11.06 -28.85 2.58
C VAL A 322 10.08 -27.70 2.79
N ILE A 323 10.51 -26.60 3.42
CA ILE A 323 9.66 -25.42 3.60
C ILE A 323 9.65 -24.48 2.39
N THR A 324 10.69 -24.51 1.54
CA THR A 324 10.79 -23.63 0.36
C THR A 324 9.53 -23.65 -0.53
N PRO A 325 8.92 -24.80 -0.88
CA PRO A 325 7.69 -24.81 -1.67
C PRO A 325 6.53 -24.06 -1.02
N VAL A 326 6.41 -24.16 0.31
CA VAL A 326 5.37 -23.45 1.08
C VAL A 326 5.67 -21.96 1.15
N ILE A 327 6.94 -21.59 1.29
CA ILE A 327 7.38 -20.18 1.23
C ILE A 327 7.13 -19.60 -0.16
N MET A 328 7.39 -20.34 -1.24
CA MET A 328 7.09 -19.88 -2.61
C MET A 328 5.59 -19.63 -2.79
N LEU A 329 4.74 -20.52 -2.27
CA LEU A 329 3.28 -20.30 -2.27
C LEU A 329 2.87 -19.04 -1.48
N LEU A 330 3.66 -18.63 -0.49
CA LEU A 330 3.45 -17.41 0.29
C LEU A 330 3.98 -16.17 -0.45
N ILE A 331 5.07 -16.28 -1.22
CA ILE A 331 5.66 -15.19 -2.01
C ILE A 331 4.77 -14.79 -3.19
N VAL A 332 4.21 -15.77 -3.92
CA VAL A 332 3.39 -15.49 -5.12
C VAL A 332 2.25 -14.48 -4.86
N PRO A 333 1.37 -14.66 -3.85
CA PRO A 333 0.30 -13.69 -3.59
C PRO A 333 0.83 -12.33 -3.13
N PHE A 334 1.97 -12.27 -2.43
CA PHE A 334 2.59 -10.99 -2.10
C PHE A 334 3.06 -10.24 -3.37
N VAL A 335 3.76 -10.93 -4.27
CA VAL A 335 4.23 -10.36 -5.54
C VAL A 335 3.07 -9.92 -6.40
N VAL A 336 2.04 -10.76 -6.55
CA VAL A 336 0.81 -10.40 -7.28
C VAL A 336 0.13 -9.19 -6.66
N GLY A 337 0.05 -9.14 -5.32
CA GLY A 337 -0.52 -8.01 -4.59
C GLY A 337 0.20 -6.71 -4.92
N VAL A 338 1.52 -6.69 -4.77
CA VAL A 338 2.34 -5.49 -4.98
C VAL A 338 2.47 -5.09 -6.45
N SER A 339 2.40 -6.03 -7.40
CA SER A 339 2.61 -5.74 -8.83
C SER A 339 1.31 -5.46 -9.61
N VAL A 340 0.22 -6.14 -9.27
CA VAL A 340 -1.03 -6.11 -10.08
C VAL A 340 -2.07 -5.17 -9.48
N LEU A 341 -2.30 -5.23 -8.16
CA LEU A 341 -3.42 -4.51 -7.53
C LEU A 341 -3.28 -2.98 -7.53
N PRO A 342 -2.07 -2.36 -7.45
CA PRO A 342 -1.95 -0.90 -7.53
C PRO A 342 -2.51 -0.30 -8.81
N ASN A 343 -2.33 -1.01 -9.92
CA ASN A 343 -2.68 -0.54 -11.25
C ASN A 343 -4.08 -1.02 -11.67
N ASN A 344 -4.51 -2.19 -11.19
CA ASN A 344 -5.79 -2.79 -11.58
C ASN A 344 -6.44 -3.59 -10.42
N PRO A 345 -7.00 -2.90 -9.41
CA PRO A 345 -7.54 -3.54 -8.20
C PRO A 345 -8.81 -4.37 -8.46
N ASP A 346 -9.58 -3.98 -9.46
CA ASP A 346 -10.84 -4.63 -9.86
C ASP A 346 -10.67 -5.62 -11.03
N GLY A 347 -9.45 -5.74 -11.55
CA GLY A 347 -9.14 -6.65 -12.65
C GLY A 347 -9.49 -8.10 -12.31
N THR A 348 -9.81 -8.88 -13.33
CA THR A 348 -10.22 -10.30 -13.19
C THR A 348 -9.21 -11.11 -12.39
N VAL A 349 -7.90 -10.89 -12.61
CA VAL A 349 -6.82 -11.59 -11.91
C VAL A 349 -6.83 -11.26 -10.42
N GLY A 350 -6.89 -9.97 -10.05
CA GLY A 350 -6.94 -9.53 -8.66
C GLY A 350 -8.20 -10.04 -7.96
N THR A 351 -9.35 -9.98 -8.65
CA THR A 351 -10.61 -10.48 -8.13
C THR A 351 -10.57 -11.97 -7.85
N VAL A 352 -10.25 -12.80 -8.85
CA VAL A 352 -10.25 -14.26 -8.70
C VAL A 352 -9.22 -14.73 -7.68
N LEU A 353 -7.95 -14.27 -7.80
CA LEU A 353 -6.89 -14.73 -6.90
C LEU A 353 -7.16 -14.33 -5.45
N SER A 354 -7.76 -13.17 -5.21
CA SER A 354 -8.12 -12.75 -3.85
C SER A 354 -9.19 -13.63 -3.20
N MET A 355 -9.98 -14.39 -3.97
CA MET A 355 -10.95 -15.36 -3.42
C MET A 355 -10.36 -16.73 -3.15
N ILE A 356 -9.21 -17.06 -3.78
CA ILE A 356 -8.57 -18.37 -3.64
C ILE A 356 -7.88 -18.47 -2.26
N PRO A 357 -8.20 -19.47 -1.44
CA PRO A 357 -7.51 -19.68 -0.17
C PRO A 357 -6.01 -19.91 -0.36
N GLY A 358 -5.20 -19.31 0.52
CA GLY A 358 -3.74 -19.25 0.35
C GLY A 358 -3.25 -18.10 -0.51
N PHE A 359 -4.14 -17.34 -1.17
CA PHE A 359 -3.83 -16.05 -1.78
C PHE A 359 -4.62 -14.92 -1.10
N SER A 360 -5.86 -15.23 -0.73
CA SER A 360 -6.80 -14.35 -0.04
C SER A 360 -6.21 -13.55 1.14
N PRO A 361 -5.46 -14.15 2.09
CA PRO A 361 -4.96 -13.43 3.25
C PRO A 361 -4.11 -12.21 2.92
N MET A 362 -3.42 -12.20 1.78
CA MET A 362 -2.61 -11.07 1.34
C MET A 362 -3.35 -10.15 0.37
N LEU A 363 -4.08 -10.74 -0.58
CA LEU A 363 -4.69 -9.98 -1.67
C LEU A 363 -5.99 -9.27 -1.25
N MET A 364 -6.87 -9.91 -0.47
CA MET A 364 -8.15 -9.29 -0.08
C MET A 364 -8.01 -8.06 0.82
N PRO A 365 -7.18 -8.05 1.88
CA PRO A 365 -7.02 -6.84 2.69
C PRO A 365 -6.52 -5.67 1.85
N MET A 366 -5.60 -5.91 0.90
CA MET A 366 -5.12 -4.89 -0.01
C MET A 366 -6.24 -4.34 -0.90
N ARG A 367 -7.04 -5.22 -1.52
CA ARG A 367 -8.20 -4.78 -2.33
C ARG A 367 -9.24 -4.02 -1.50
N LEU A 368 -9.54 -4.48 -0.28
CA LEU A 368 -10.46 -3.80 0.63
C LEU A 368 -9.95 -2.40 1.00
N ALA A 369 -8.64 -2.25 1.22
CA ALA A 369 -8.02 -0.95 1.52
C ALA A 369 -8.02 -0.01 0.31
N LEU A 370 -7.91 -0.53 -0.91
CA LEU A 370 -8.00 0.24 -2.16
C LEU A 370 -9.43 0.66 -2.52
N GLY A 371 -10.44 0.05 -1.91
CA GLY A 371 -11.85 0.30 -2.18
C GLY A 371 -12.39 -0.51 -3.37
N GLY A 372 -13.69 -0.37 -3.65
CA GLY A 372 -14.33 -1.00 -4.82
C GLY A 372 -14.74 -2.47 -4.65
N VAL A 373 -14.37 -3.14 -3.56
CA VAL A 373 -14.72 -4.55 -3.33
C VAL A 373 -16.15 -4.67 -2.78
N PRO A 374 -17.06 -5.39 -3.46
CA PRO A 374 -18.36 -5.71 -2.91
C PRO A 374 -18.25 -6.54 -1.62
N LEU A 375 -19.06 -6.23 -0.61
CA LEU A 375 -19.02 -6.90 0.71
C LEU A 375 -19.13 -8.42 0.61
N TRP A 376 -19.92 -8.94 -0.34
CA TRP A 376 -20.07 -10.38 -0.55
C TRP A 376 -18.75 -11.05 -0.97
N GLN A 377 -17.85 -10.35 -1.69
CA GLN A 377 -16.54 -10.89 -2.06
C GLN A 377 -15.65 -11.04 -0.82
N GLY A 378 -15.69 -10.04 0.06
CA GLY A 378 -14.99 -10.09 1.36
C GLY A 378 -15.51 -11.24 2.23
N VAL A 379 -16.83 -11.38 2.38
CA VAL A 379 -17.42 -12.47 3.18
C VAL A 379 -17.13 -13.84 2.56
N LEU A 380 -17.30 -13.99 1.24
CA LEU A 380 -17.05 -15.26 0.56
C LEU A 380 -15.59 -15.69 0.69
N SER A 381 -14.65 -14.77 0.53
CA SER A 381 -13.21 -15.08 0.66
C SER A 381 -12.82 -15.48 2.10
N VAL A 382 -13.44 -14.88 3.12
CA VAL A 382 -13.30 -15.33 4.52
C VAL A 382 -13.84 -16.75 4.68
N LEU A 383 -15.05 -17.04 4.18
CA LEU A 383 -15.66 -18.38 4.27
C LEU A 383 -14.83 -19.45 3.55
N LEU A 384 -14.36 -19.16 2.35
CA LEU A 384 -13.47 -20.05 1.59
C LEU A 384 -12.15 -20.28 2.32
N SER A 385 -11.57 -19.23 2.91
CA SER A 385 -10.34 -19.32 3.69
C SER A 385 -10.52 -20.14 4.97
N LEU A 386 -11.66 -20.02 5.65
CA LEU A 386 -12.00 -20.86 6.80
C LEU A 386 -12.17 -22.33 6.41
N ALA A 387 -12.91 -22.60 5.34
CA ALA A 387 -13.11 -23.96 4.83
C ALA A 387 -11.76 -24.61 4.43
N ALA A 388 -10.92 -23.89 3.70
CA ALA A 388 -9.59 -24.36 3.35
C ALA A 388 -8.69 -24.54 4.57
N SER A 389 -8.76 -23.64 5.56
CA SER A 389 -8.01 -23.78 6.81
C SER A 389 -8.40 -25.07 7.54
N ALA A 390 -9.70 -25.40 7.60
CA ALA A 390 -10.17 -26.64 8.19
C ALA A 390 -9.66 -27.89 7.43
N VAL A 391 -9.69 -27.87 6.10
CA VAL A 391 -9.16 -28.96 5.26
C VAL A 391 -7.66 -29.13 5.45
N VAL A 392 -6.90 -28.03 5.43
CA VAL A 392 -5.45 -28.04 5.60
C VAL A 392 -5.06 -28.47 7.02
N LEU A 393 -5.77 -28.01 8.06
CA LEU A 393 -5.60 -28.47 9.45
C LEU A 393 -5.82 -29.98 9.57
N TRP A 394 -6.87 -30.50 8.95
CA TRP A 394 -7.17 -31.92 8.95
C TRP A 394 -6.08 -32.73 8.24
N LEU A 395 -5.70 -32.33 7.02
CA LEU A 395 -4.70 -33.05 6.22
C LEU A 395 -3.30 -32.93 6.83
N GLY A 396 -2.90 -31.73 7.22
CA GLY A 396 -1.61 -31.43 7.83
C GLY A 396 -1.46 -32.09 9.20
N GLY A 397 -2.52 -32.13 10.01
CA GLY A 397 -2.54 -32.86 11.27
C GLY A 397 -2.31 -34.37 11.08
N ARG A 398 -2.82 -34.93 9.98
CA ARG A 398 -2.59 -36.33 9.61
C ARG A 398 -1.14 -36.57 9.19
N ILE A 399 -0.60 -35.73 8.32
CA ILE A 399 0.82 -35.79 7.89
C ILE A 399 1.74 -35.67 9.11
N TYR A 400 1.49 -34.68 9.97
CA TYR A 400 2.26 -34.45 11.19
C TYR A 400 2.26 -35.67 12.10
N SER A 401 1.09 -36.22 12.40
CA SER A 401 0.95 -37.39 13.28
C SER A 401 1.70 -38.61 12.75
N ASN A 402 1.69 -38.82 11.43
CA ASN A 402 2.33 -39.96 10.78
C ASN A 402 3.85 -39.81 10.65
N ALA A 403 4.36 -38.58 10.56
CA ALA A 403 5.77 -38.30 10.33
C ALA A 403 6.56 -38.01 11.63
N VAL A 404 5.91 -37.45 12.64
CA VAL A 404 6.59 -36.95 13.85
C VAL A 404 7.24 -38.07 14.69
N LEU A 405 6.65 -39.27 14.69
CA LEU A 405 7.15 -40.45 15.42
C LEU A 405 8.21 -41.25 14.65
N ARG A 406 8.40 -40.98 13.35
CA ARG A 406 9.37 -41.71 12.52
C ARG A 406 10.74 -41.06 12.67
N THR A 407 11.67 -41.78 13.29
CA THR A 407 13.10 -41.43 13.41
C THR A 407 13.89 -42.17 12.32
N GLY A 408 14.79 -41.47 11.63
CA GLY A 408 15.58 -42.04 10.53
C GLY A 408 15.54 -41.22 9.23
N ALA A 409 15.52 -41.92 8.08
CA ALA A 409 15.55 -41.32 6.74
C ALA A 409 14.28 -40.51 6.40
N ARG A 410 14.42 -39.53 5.49
CA ARG A 410 13.35 -38.62 5.03
C ARG A 410 12.07 -39.39 4.65
N VAL A 411 10.93 -39.01 5.22
CA VAL A 411 9.63 -39.61 4.87
C VAL A 411 9.14 -39.01 3.56
N ARG A 412 8.85 -39.86 2.55
CA ARG A 412 8.26 -39.41 1.29
C ARG A 412 6.80 -39.00 1.52
N PHE A 413 6.37 -37.92 0.87
CA PHE A 413 5.03 -37.33 1.02
C PHE A 413 3.88 -38.34 0.83
N LYS A 414 4.02 -39.26 -0.15
CA LYS A 414 3.01 -40.30 -0.43
C LYS A 414 2.87 -41.32 0.72
N ASP A 415 3.95 -41.60 1.43
CA ASP A 415 3.95 -42.56 2.55
C ASP A 415 3.39 -41.93 3.83
N ALA A 416 3.56 -40.61 3.99
CA ALA A 416 2.96 -39.85 5.09
C ALA A 416 1.42 -39.82 5.02
N LEU A 417 0.84 -39.88 3.82
CA LEU A 417 -0.62 -39.89 3.62
C LEU A 417 -1.29 -41.27 3.79
N ARG A 418 -0.53 -42.36 3.62
CA ARG A 418 -1.08 -43.74 3.53
C ARG A 418 -0.92 -44.60 4.77
N ALA A 419 -0.13 -44.18 5.75
CA ALA A 419 0.04 -44.94 6.98
C ALA A 419 -1.24 -44.85 7.83
N SER A 420 -1.99 -45.96 7.86
CA SER A 420 -3.07 -46.24 8.81
C SER A 420 -2.58 -47.15 9.91
#